data_AF-A0A381X432-F1
#
_entry.id   AF-A0A381X432-F1
#
_cell.length_a   1.000
_cell.length_b   1.000
_cell.length_c   1.000
_cell.angle_alpha   90.00
_cell.angle_beta   90.00
_cell.angle_gamma   90.00
#
_symmetry.space_group_name_H-M   'P 1'
#
loop_
_entity.id
_entity.type
_entity.pdbx_description
1 polymer ?
#
loop_
_entity_poly.entity_id
_entity_poly.type
_entity_poly.pdbx_seq_one_letter_code
_entity_poly.pdbx_strand_id
1 'polypeptide(L)'
;MIDRTEEYKTKRKKRRIRRVIVALVFIAFATLLSWFFESQSTTTVVLTTHAEIDSNTGINPGLSQLGSERANSLQEIIASIDVVAGVDAIYATQLRATQETAESVSKSLSLPINVVDVTDVKGLIKTIMDKHKGKIILIVTHPDVLPKVVVELQGSKKIEPITLAENNKIFIVSVPWFGKVKTLQLKYGV
;
A
#
# COMPACT_ATOMS: atom_id res chain seq x y z
N MET A 1 -1.87 -73.00 -8.38
CA MET A 1 -1.05 -72.37 -9.42
C MET A 1 -1.53 -70.92 -9.54
N ILE A 2 -0.89 -69.99 -8.84
CA ILE A 2 -1.32 -68.58 -8.83
C ILE A 2 -1.04 -68.00 -10.22
N ASP A 3 -2.08 -67.48 -10.87
CA ASP A 3 -2.03 -66.92 -12.22
C ASP A 3 -1.12 -65.69 -12.24
N ARG A 4 0.08 -65.85 -12.82
CA ARG A 4 1.09 -64.79 -12.94
C ARG A 4 0.58 -63.59 -13.72
N THR A 5 -0.48 -63.72 -14.52
CA THR A 5 -1.07 -62.60 -15.26
C THR A 5 -1.86 -61.65 -14.35
N GLU A 6 -2.57 -62.17 -13.35
CA GLU A 6 -3.27 -61.36 -12.35
C GLU A 6 -2.29 -60.67 -11.38
N GLU A 7 -1.20 -61.33 -11.03
CA GLU A 7 -0.11 -60.72 -10.25
C GLU A 7 0.59 -59.58 -11.02
N TYR A 8 0.74 -59.72 -12.34
CA TYR A 8 1.31 -58.68 -13.19
C TYR A 8 0.38 -57.47 -13.35
N LYS A 9 -0.92 -57.70 -13.59
CA LYS A 9 -1.95 -56.64 -13.68
C LYS A 9 -2.06 -55.84 -12.38
N THR A 10 -2.06 -56.51 -11.23
CA THR A 10 -2.12 -55.86 -9.91
C THR A 10 -0.87 -55.01 -9.61
N LYS A 11 0.33 -55.52 -9.94
CA LYS A 11 1.58 -54.74 -9.83
C LYS A 11 1.59 -53.51 -10.75
N ARG A 12 1.09 -53.63 -11.98
CA ARG A 12 1.00 -52.50 -12.94
C ARG A 12 -0.03 -51.46 -12.48
N LYS A 13 -1.19 -51.88 -11.97
CA LYS A 13 -2.22 -50.99 -11.38
C LYS A 13 -1.68 -50.25 -10.16
N LYS A 14 -0.96 -50.92 -9.26
CA LYS A 14 -0.33 -50.31 -8.07
C LYS A 14 0.74 -49.27 -8.44
N ARG A 15 1.54 -49.52 -9.48
CA ARG A 15 2.52 -48.54 -10.01
C ARG A 15 1.83 -47.32 -10.64
N ARG A 16 0.75 -47.52 -11.39
CA ARG A 16 -0.04 -46.42 -11.97
C ARG A 16 -0.69 -45.55 -10.88
N ILE A 17 -1.27 -46.18 -9.86
CA ILE A 17 -1.85 -45.47 -8.70
C ILE A 17 -0.77 -44.67 -7.95
N ARG A 18 0.42 -45.23 -7.69
CA ARG A 18 1.53 -44.49 -7.06
C ARG A 18 1.95 -43.26 -7.88
N ARG A 19 2.05 -43.37 -9.20
CA ARG A 19 2.37 -42.23 -10.08
C ARG A 19 1.29 -41.16 -10.03
N VAL A 20 0.01 -41.55 -10.00
CA VAL A 20 -1.12 -40.61 -9.85
C VAL A 20 -1.07 -39.92 -8.49
N ILE A 21 -0.82 -40.65 -7.40
CA ILE A 21 -0.67 -40.06 -6.06
C ILE A 21 0.49 -39.07 -6.02
N VAL A 22 1.66 -39.43 -6.56
CA VAL A 22 2.82 -38.52 -6.61
C VAL A 22 2.51 -37.27 -7.43
N ALA A 23 1.84 -37.42 -8.58
CA ALA A 23 1.43 -36.27 -9.39
C ALA A 23 0.43 -35.37 -8.65
N LEU A 24 -0.55 -35.96 -7.96
CA LEU A 24 -1.53 -35.20 -7.17
C LEU A 24 -0.87 -34.47 -6.00
N VAL A 25 0.07 -35.11 -5.29
CA VAL A 25 0.85 -34.49 -4.21
C VAL A 25 1.69 -33.34 -4.75
N PHE A 26 2.33 -33.53 -5.91
CA PHE A 26 3.11 -32.48 -6.55
C PHE A 26 2.25 -31.28 -6.95
N ILE A 27 1.07 -31.52 -7.54
CA ILE A 27 0.13 -30.46 -7.91
C ILE A 27 -0.37 -29.72 -6.66
N ALA A 28 -0.77 -30.45 -5.62
CA ALA A 28 -1.21 -29.84 -4.36
C ALA A 28 -0.10 -28.99 -3.71
N PHE A 29 1.13 -29.49 -3.71
CA PHE A 29 2.29 -28.76 -3.21
C PHE A 29 2.57 -27.50 -4.05
N ALA A 30 2.55 -27.61 -5.38
CA ALA A 30 2.74 -26.47 -6.28
C ALA A 30 1.65 -25.41 -6.09
N THR A 31 0.38 -25.80 -5.90
CA THR A 31 -0.71 -24.86 -5.62
C THR A 31 -0.54 -24.17 -4.27
N LEU A 32 -0.10 -24.89 -3.24
CA LEU A 32 0.22 -24.31 -1.92
C LEU A 32 1.38 -23.33 -2.02
N LEU A 33 2.43 -23.69 -2.77
CA LEU A 33 3.59 -22.84 -2.99
C LEU A 33 3.19 -21.56 -3.72
N SER A 34 2.40 -21.67 -4.79
CA SER A 34 1.94 -20.52 -5.57
C SER A 34 1.09 -19.58 -4.71
N TRP A 35 0.18 -20.13 -3.89
CA TRP A 35 -0.59 -19.34 -2.93
C TRP A 35 0.29 -18.67 -1.88
N PHE A 36 1.32 -19.36 -1.40
CA PHE A 36 2.29 -18.82 -0.45
C PHE A 36 3.16 -17.69 -1.03
N PHE A 37 3.54 -17.76 -2.31
CA PHE A 37 4.31 -16.71 -2.97
C PHE A 37 3.45 -15.49 -3.30
N GLU A 38 2.23 -15.68 -3.80
CA GLU A 38 1.23 -14.61 -3.93
C GLU A 38 0.99 -13.91 -2.59
N SER A 39 1.15 -14.67 -1.51
CA SER A 39 1.02 -14.22 -0.15
C SER A 39 2.16 -13.36 0.38
N GLN A 40 3.33 -13.33 -0.26
CA GLN A 40 4.45 -12.49 0.19
C GLN A 40 4.34 -11.03 -0.24
N SER A 41 3.14 -10.56 -0.59
CA SER A 41 2.96 -9.20 -1.06
C SER A 41 3.05 -8.19 0.09
N THR A 42 3.87 -7.16 -0.09
CA THR A 42 4.04 -6.07 0.88
C THR A 42 3.31 -4.84 0.37
N THR A 43 2.34 -4.36 1.13
CA THR A 43 1.65 -3.11 0.84
C THR A 43 2.49 -1.95 1.32
N THR A 44 2.81 -1.01 0.45
CA THR A 44 3.55 0.21 0.81
C THR A 44 2.61 1.39 0.83
N VAL A 45 2.49 2.04 1.99
CA VAL A 45 1.69 3.25 2.15
C VAL A 45 2.64 4.43 2.28
N VAL A 46 2.58 5.33 1.31
CA VAL A 46 3.26 6.62 1.32
C VAL A 46 2.29 7.63 1.92
N LEU A 47 2.68 8.32 2.99
CA LEU A 47 1.84 9.30 3.67
C LEU A 47 2.53 10.65 3.72
N THR A 48 1.77 11.70 3.48
CA THR A 48 2.22 13.09 3.68
C THR A 48 1.05 13.96 4.14
N THR A 49 1.37 15.16 4.60
CA THR A 49 0.37 16.17 4.96
C THR A 49 0.03 17.03 3.74
N HIS A 50 -0.97 17.90 3.86
CA HIS A 50 -1.16 18.97 2.86
C HIS A 50 0.07 19.90 2.84
N ALA A 51 0.29 20.55 1.69
CA ALA A 51 1.24 21.65 1.56
C ALA A 51 0.68 22.96 2.18
N GLU A 52 1.45 24.04 2.13
CA GLU A 52 1.16 25.31 2.81
C GLU A 52 -0.14 25.93 2.30
N ILE A 53 -1.02 26.22 3.25
CA ILE A 53 -2.33 26.82 3.00
C ILE A 53 -2.24 28.35 2.95
N ASP A 54 -3.16 28.97 2.23
CA ASP A 54 -3.41 30.41 2.35
C ASP A 54 -4.36 30.67 3.51
N SER A 55 -3.79 30.96 4.69
CA SER A 55 -4.51 31.18 5.94
C SER A 55 -5.55 32.32 5.90
N ASN A 56 -5.54 33.16 4.86
CA ASN A 56 -6.50 34.27 4.72
C ASN A 56 -7.83 33.86 4.07
N THR A 57 -7.96 32.62 3.58
CA THR A 57 -9.06 32.21 2.69
C THR A 57 -10.25 31.52 3.37
N GLY A 58 -10.32 31.54 4.71
CA GLY A 58 -11.48 31.07 5.49
C GLY A 58 -11.31 29.69 6.13
N ILE A 59 -12.41 28.96 6.32
CA ILE A 59 -12.48 27.74 7.17
C ILE A 59 -11.83 26.49 6.51
N ASN A 60 -11.85 26.42 5.18
CA ASN A 60 -11.21 25.34 4.40
C ASN A 60 -10.29 25.95 3.34
N PRO A 61 -9.15 26.51 3.77
CA PRO A 61 -8.27 27.24 2.88
C PRO A 61 -7.65 26.31 1.82
N GLY A 62 -7.44 26.86 0.64
CA GLY A 62 -6.66 26.20 -0.41
C GLY A 62 -5.17 26.35 -0.19
N LEU A 63 -4.37 25.83 -1.12
CA LEU A 63 -2.93 26.01 -1.16
C LEU A 63 -2.56 27.47 -1.45
N SER A 64 -1.54 27.94 -0.74
CA SER A 64 -0.81 29.15 -1.09
C SER A 64 0.06 28.91 -2.34
N GLN A 65 0.68 29.97 -2.85
CA GLN A 65 1.65 29.85 -3.94
C GLN A 65 2.82 28.94 -3.55
N LEU A 66 3.37 29.12 -2.33
CA LEU A 66 4.42 28.26 -1.78
C LEU A 66 3.94 26.81 -1.64
N GLY A 67 2.70 26.61 -1.20
CA GLY A 67 2.10 25.28 -1.10
C GLY A 67 1.95 24.59 -2.46
N SER A 68 1.64 25.35 -3.50
CA SER A 68 1.55 24.84 -4.88
C SER A 68 2.92 24.40 -5.41
N GLU A 69 3.97 25.17 -5.15
CA GLU A 69 5.36 24.79 -5.50
C GLU A 69 5.79 23.52 -4.76
N ARG A 70 5.45 23.41 -3.47
CA ARG A 70 5.75 22.22 -2.67
C ARG A 70 4.95 20.99 -3.14
N ALA A 71 3.69 21.15 -3.53
CA ALA A 71 2.90 20.07 -4.12
C ALA A 71 3.51 19.57 -5.44
N ASN A 72 4.12 20.45 -6.23
CA ASN A 72 4.86 20.04 -7.43
C ASN A 72 6.16 19.30 -7.08
N SER A 73 6.91 19.75 -6.07
CA SER A 73 8.08 19.01 -5.58
C SER A 73 7.70 17.61 -5.06
N LEU A 74 6.56 17.49 -4.37
CA LEU A 74 6.00 16.18 -4.00
C LEU A 74 5.74 15.33 -5.23
N GLN A 75 5.12 15.88 -6.26
CA GLN A 75 4.85 15.18 -7.52
C GLN A 75 6.14 14.67 -8.18
N GLU A 76 7.19 15.49 -8.25
CA GLU A 76 8.49 15.07 -8.79
C GLU A 76 9.06 13.87 -8.02
N ILE A 77 9.00 13.91 -6.69
CA ILE A 77 9.49 12.82 -5.84
C ILE A 77 8.67 11.57 -6.06
N ILE A 78 7.34 11.67 -6.02
CA ILE A 78 6.46 10.51 -6.20
C ILE A 78 6.62 9.93 -7.62
N ALA A 79 6.78 10.76 -8.64
CA ALA A 79 7.05 10.32 -10.01
C ALA A 79 8.44 9.68 -10.15
N SER A 80 9.42 10.11 -9.35
CA SER A 80 10.76 9.52 -9.29
C SER A 80 10.83 8.18 -8.53
N ILE A 81 9.73 7.75 -7.90
CA ILE A 81 9.63 6.42 -7.28
C ILE A 81 9.64 5.38 -8.40
N ASP A 82 10.84 4.98 -8.81
CA ASP A 82 11.09 3.93 -9.79
C ASP A 82 10.88 2.56 -9.15
N VAL A 83 9.61 2.17 -9.08
CA VAL A 83 9.18 0.82 -8.72
C VAL A 83 8.39 0.29 -9.91
N VAL A 84 8.50 -1.02 -10.17
CA VAL A 84 7.89 -1.73 -11.32
C VAL A 84 6.41 -1.36 -11.59
N ALA A 85 5.68 -0.89 -10.57
CA ALA A 85 4.26 -0.52 -10.67
C ALA A 85 3.91 0.97 -10.37
N GLY A 86 4.86 1.82 -9.95
CA GLY A 86 4.54 3.19 -9.50
C GLY A 86 3.53 3.25 -8.34
N VAL A 87 2.83 4.37 -8.16
CA VAL A 87 1.70 4.47 -7.21
C VAL A 87 0.43 3.93 -7.87
N ASP A 88 -0.34 3.09 -7.17
CA ASP A 88 -1.56 2.47 -7.69
C ASP A 88 -2.84 3.23 -7.34
N ALA A 89 -2.85 3.95 -6.21
CA ALA A 89 -4.02 4.65 -5.71
C ALA A 89 -3.64 5.87 -4.88
N ILE A 90 -4.46 6.91 -4.98
CA ILE A 90 -4.31 8.16 -4.23
C ILE A 90 -5.55 8.36 -3.35
N TYR A 91 -5.34 8.64 -2.07
CA TYR A 91 -6.36 8.99 -1.10
C TYR A 91 -6.08 10.38 -0.55
N ALA A 92 -7.11 11.20 -0.44
CA ALA A 92 -7.05 12.51 0.19
C ALA A 92 -8.24 12.70 1.12
N THR A 93 -8.10 13.56 2.12
CA THR A 93 -9.22 13.89 3.00
C THR A 93 -10.21 14.83 2.31
N GLN A 94 -11.36 15.09 2.93
CA GLN A 94 -12.35 16.07 2.46
C GLN A 94 -11.85 17.53 2.45
N LEU A 95 -10.67 17.80 3.03
CA LEU A 95 -10.09 19.15 3.07
C LEU A 95 -9.60 19.57 1.67
N ARG A 96 -9.73 20.86 1.37
CA ARG A 96 -9.35 21.41 0.07
C ARG A 96 -7.84 21.31 -0.15
N ALA A 97 -7.05 21.71 0.84
CA ALA A 97 -5.60 21.67 0.77
C ALA A 97 -5.03 20.26 0.53
N THR A 98 -5.63 19.22 1.10
CA THR A 98 -5.17 17.83 0.88
C THR A 98 -5.49 17.36 -0.53
N GLN A 99 -6.66 17.73 -1.08
CA GLN A 99 -7.04 17.44 -2.46
C GLN A 99 -6.16 18.17 -3.47
N GLU A 100 -5.93 19.48 -3.29
CA GLU A 100 -5.07 20.28 -4.17
C GLU A 100 -3.61 19.79 -4.13
N THR A 101 -3.10 19.37 -2.97
CA THR A 101 -1.76 18.77 -2.86
C THR A 101 -1.69 17.44 -3.62
N ALA A 102 -2.73 16.61 -3.51
CA ALA A 102 -2.83 15.34 -4.23
C ALA A 102 -3.06 15.53 -5.74
N GLU A 103 -3.60 16.67 -6.17
CA GLU A 103 -3.97 16.96 -7.56
C GLU A 103 -2.75 16.99 -8.48
N SER A 104 -1.63 17.58 -8.04
CA SER A 104 -0.37 17.57 -8.82
C SER A 104 0.08 16.14 -9.11
N VAL A 105 0.04 15.25 -8.11
CA VAL A 105 0.41 13.84 -8.27
C VAL A 105 -0.60 13.09 -9.13
N SER A 106 -1.90 13.32 -8.90
CA SER A 106 -3.00 12.71 -9.64
C SER A 106 -2.91 13.00 -11.15
N LYS A 107 -2.65 14.25 -11.52
CA LYS A 107 -2.47 14.65 -12.93
C LYS A 107 -1.25 14.00 -13.55
N SER A 108 -0.12 13.98 -12.83
CA SER A 108 1.12 13.37 -13.33
C SER A 108 0.99 11.87 -13.57
N LEU A 109 0.26 11.16 -12.71
CA LEU A 109 0.10 9.71 -12.79
C LEU A 109 -1.20 9.25 -13.48
N SER A 110 -2.07 10.20 -13.86
CA SER A 110 -3.41 9.93 -14.40
C SER A 110 -4.26 9.02 -13.49
N LEU A 111 -4.16 9.21 -12.17
CA LEU A 111 -4.89 8.43 -11.16
C LEU A 111 -6.00 9.24 -10.52
N PRO A 112 -7.18 8.65 -10.24
CA PRO A 112 -8.24 9.35 -9.52
C PRO A 112 -7.88 9.56 -8.03
N ILE A 113 -8.33 10.68 -7.47
CA ILE A 113 -8.23 10.97 -6.03
C ILE A 113 -9.46 10.37 -5.34
N ASN A 114 -9.22 9.45 -4.39
CA ASN A 114 -10.27 8.87 -3.57
C ASN A 114 -10.43 9.70 -2.29
N VAL A 115 -11.51 10.50 -2.22
CA VAL A 115 -11.80 11.34 -1.06
C VAL A 115 -12.34 10.51 0.10
N VAL A 116 -11.75 10.66 1.28
CA VAL A 116 -12.10 9.90 2.48
C VAL A 116 -12.33 10.80 3.69
N ASP A 117 -13.11 10.30 4.63
CA ASP A 117 -13.40 10.99 5.89
C ASP A 117 -12.18 10.95 6.82
N VAL A 118 -11.86 12.09 7.43
CA VAL A 118 -10.78 12.24 8.42
C VAL A 118 -11.03 11.45 9.70
N THR A 119 -12.30 11.13 9.99
CA THR A 119 -12.72 10.45 11.22
C THR A 119 -12.63 8.92 11.11
N ASP A 120 -12.77 8.36 9.92
CA ASP A 120 -12.79 6.91 9.69
C ASP A 120 -11.43 6.35 9.24
N VAL A 121 -10.42 6.52 10.11
CA VAL A 121 -9.08 5.98 9.86
C VAL A 121 -9.11 4.45 9.73
N LYS A 122 -9.94 3.76 10.53
CA LYS A 122 -10.02 2.29 10.52
C LYS A 122 -10.62 1.76 9.23
N GLY A 123 -11.72 2.35 8.76
CA GLY A 123 -12.34 1.98 7.49
C GLY A 123 -11.43 2.26 6.30
N LEU A 124 -10.68 3.36 6.33
CA LEU A 124 -9.65 3.66 5.33
C LEU A 124 -8.58 2.56 5.28
N ILE A 125 -7.95 2.24 6.41
CA ILE A 125 -6.89 1.22 6.44
C ILE A 125 -7.43 -0.15 6.03
N LYS A 126 -8.62 -0.54 6.51
CA LYS A 126 -9.27 -1.77 6.07
C LYS A 126 -9.46 -1.82 4.55
N THR A 127 -9.96 -0.75 3.96
CA THR A 127 -10.17 -0.64 2.51
C THR A 127 -8.86 -0.79 1.74
N ILE A 128 -7.79 -0.16 2.21
CA ILE A 128 -6.46 -0.26 1.60
C ILE A 128 -5.93 -1.70 1.67
N MET A 129 -6.03 -2.34 2.84
CA MET A 129 -5.53 -3.70 3.02
C MET A 129 -6.33 -4.75 2.23
N ASP A 130 -7.63 -4.53 2.04
CA ASP A 130 -8.50 -5.45 1.30
C ASP A 130 -8.38 -5.28 -0.22
N LYS A 131 -8.34 -4.03 -0.73
CA LYS A 131 -8.37 -3.73 -2.17
C LYS A 131 -7.00 -3.52 -2.81
N HIS A 132 -6.02 -3.08 -2.03
CA HIS A 132 -4.71 -2.65 -2.52
C HIS A 132 -3.56 -3.45 -1.89
N LYS A 133 -3.81 -4.74 -1.65
CA LYS A 133 -2.79 -5.66 -1.13
C LYS A 133 -1.61 -5.75 -2.11
N GLY A 134 -0.40 -5.50 -1.61
CA GLY A 134 0.81 -5.58 -2.45
C GLY A 134 1.11 -4.35 -3.29
N LYS A 135 0.29 -3.32 -3.18
CA LYS A 135 0.34 -2.12 -4.01
C LYS A 135 1.02 -0.97 -3.28
N ILE A 136 1.28 0.11 -4.01
CA ILE A 136 1.77 1.37 -3.45
C ILE A 136 0.62 2.37 -3.41
N ILE A 137 0.34 2.91 -2.23
CA ILE A 137 -0.78 3.82 -2.01
C ILE A 137 -0.26 5.14 -1.47
N LEU A 138 -0.65 6.25 -2.07
CA LEU A 138 -0.40 7.59 -1.53
C LEU A 138 -1.61 8.05 -0.71
N ILE A 139 -1.36 8.53 0.50
CA ILE A 139 -2.36 9.18 1.37
C ILE A 139 -1.89 10.59 1.70
N VAL A 140 -2.70 11.58 1.32
CA VAL A 140 -2.50 12.98 1.71
C VAL A 140 -3.54 13.35 2.78
N THR A 141 -3.09 13.77 3.96
CA THR A 141 -3.97 13.99 5.11
C THR A 141 -3.60 15.24 5.92
N HIS A 142 -4.27 15.47 7.04
CA HIS A 142 -3.95 16.56 7.97
C HIS A 142 -2.86 16.12 8.97
N PRO A 143 -1.97 17.02 9.42
CA PRO A 143 -0.98 16.74 10.46
C PRO A 143 -1.52 16.02 11.70
N ASP A 144 -2.75 16.32 12.15
CA ASP A 144 -3.36 15.68 13.33
C ASP A 144 -3.84 14.24 13.09
N VAL A 145 -4.10 13.89 11.83
CA VAL A 145 -4.64 12.59 11.42
C VAL A 145 -3.49 11.67 11.03
N LEU A 146 -2.41 12.19 10.44
CA LEU A 146 -1.27 11.39 9.96
C LEU A 146 -0.72 10.42 11.01
N PRO A 147 -0.42 10.83 12.27
CA PRO A 147 0.08 9.90 13.28
C PRO A 147 -0.90 8.76 13.57
N LYS A 148 -2.22 9.04 13.55
CA LYS A 148 -3.26 8.03 13.78
C LYS A 148 -3.26 7.00 12.65
N VAL A 149 -3.10 7.43 11.40
CA VAL A 149 -3.02 6.53 10.24
C VAL A 149 -1.77 5.64 10.32
N VAL A 150 -0.61 6.21 10.66
CA VAL A 150 0.63 5.42 10.81
C VAL A 150 0.51 4.39 11.95
N VAL A 151 -0.11 4.76 13.07
CA VAL A 151 -0.33 3.83 14.19
C VAL A 151 -1.33 2.74 13.83
N GLU A 152 -2.40 3.06 13.11
CA GLU A 152 -3.38 2.06 12.65
C GLU A 152 -2.76 1.06 11.66
N LEU A 153 -1.81 1.52 10.83
CA LEU A 153 -0.95 0.66 10.00
C LEU A 153 0.09 -0.14 10.82
N GLN A 154 0.05 -0.06 12.15
CA GLN A 154 1.00 -0.68 13.08
C GLN A 154 2.45 -0.18 12.92
N GLY A 155 2.62 1.02 12.35
CA GLY A 155 3.90 1.68 12.18
C GLY A 155 4.46 2.33 13.46
N SER A 156 5.39 3.26 13.27
CA SER A 156 6.03 3.98 14.37
C SER A 156 5.02 4.81 15.18
N LYS A 157 5.06 4.65 16.51
CA LYS A 157 4.29 5.46 17.47
C LYS A 157 5.00 6.78 17.84
N LYS A 158 6.22 7.01 17.34
CA LYS A 158 7.07 8.15 17.70
C LYS A 158 6.92 9.34 16.74
N ILE A 159 5.71 9.60 16.26
CA ILE A 159 5.42 10.71 15.36
C ILE A 159 4.66 11.76 16.15
N GLU A 160 5.35 12.83 16.52
CA GLU A 160 4.74 13.95 17.22
C GLU A 160 4.15 14.95 16.22
N PRO A 161 2.88 15.39 16.39
CA PRO A 161 2.24 16.34 15.48
C PRO A 161 3.00 17.66 15.30
N ILE A 162 3.68 18.14 16.35
CA ILE A 162 4.49 19.37 16.30
C ILE A 162 5.59 19.28 15.23
N THR A 163 6.11 18.08 14.99
CA THR A 163 7.16 17.87 14.01
C THR A 163 6.61 17.89 12.57
N LEU A 164 5.29 17.86 12.38
CA LEU A 164 4.63 17.89 11.08
C LEU A 164 4.26 19.31 10.63
N ALA A 165 4.49 20.33 11.47
CA ALA A 165 4.14 21.72 11.18
C ALA A 165 4.83 22.30 9.94
N GLU A 166 5.99 21.77 9.56
CA GLU A 166 6.76 22.20 8.40
C GLU A 166 6.20 21.67 7.06
N ASN A 167 5.16 20.82 7.06
CA ASN A 167 4.51 20.22 5.87
C ASN A 167 5.47 19.58 4.84
N ASN A 168 6.70 19.28 5.25
CA ASN A 168 7.81 18.87 4.39
C ASN A 168 8.23 17.42 4.64
N LYS A 169 7.30 16.57 5.10
CA LYS A 169 7.59 15.20 5.52
C LYS A 169 6.81 14.17 4.71
N ILE A 170 7.52 13.12 4.32
CA ILE A 170 6.95 11.90 3.74
C ILE A 170 7.24 10.75 4.69
N PHE A 171 6.23 9.95 4.94
CA PHE A 171 6.33 8.70 5.68
C PHE A 171 6.10 7.54 4.72
N ILE A 172 6.95 6.53 4.79
CA ILE A 172 6.78 5.30 4.03
C ILE A 172 6.55 4.18 5.03
N VAL A 173 5.37 3.59 5.01
CA VAL A 173 4.98 2.49 5.89
C VAL A 173 4.85 1.23 5.06
N SER A 174 5.75 0.28 5.28
CA SER A 174 5.73 -1.01 4.60
C SER A 174 5.06 -2.04 5.50
N VAL A 175 3.90 -2.51 5.05
CA VAL A 175 3.05 -3.50 5.75
C VAL A 175 3.19 -4.84 5.02
N PRO A 176 4.10 -5.73 5.48
CA PRO A 176 4.21 -7.06 4.91
C PRO A 176 3.01 -7.91 5.34
N TRP A 177 2.66 -8.94 4.56
CA TRP A 177 1.70 -9.95 5.04
C TRP A 177 2.17 -10.55 6.37
N PHE A 178 3.46 -10.87 6.47
CA PHE A 178 4.04 -11.47 7.67
C PHE A 178 5.28 -10.70 8.13
N GLY A 179 5.38 -10.47 9.44
CA GLY A 179 6.54 -9.84 10.07
C GLY A 179 6.23 -8.47 10.67
N LYS A 180 7.28 -7.68 10.90
CA LYS A 180 7.17 -6.34 11.51
C LYS A 180 6.96 -5.28 10.44
N VAL A 181 6.01 -4.39 10.69
CA VAL A 181 5.82 -3.16 9.90
C VAL A 181 7.04 -2.27 10.08
N LYS A 182 7.49 -1.66 8.99
CA LYS A 182 8.58 -0.68 8.97
C LYS A 182 8.03 0.68 8.63
N THR A 183 8.53 1.71 9.30
CA THR A 183 8.22 3.12 9.01
C THR A 183 9.51 3.85 8.74
N LEU A 184 9.60 4.48 7.57
CA LEU A 184 10.65 5.43 7.21
C LEU A 184 10.05 6.82 7.24
N GLN A 185 10.81 7.80 7.74
CA GLN A 185 10.45 9.20 7.69
C GLN A 185 11.52 9.93 6.87
N LEU A 186 11.08 10.65 5.86
CA LEU A 186 11.90 11.44 4.96
C LEU A 186 11.44 12.90 5.04
N LYS A 187 12.37 13.82 4.79
CA LYS A 187 12.05 15.22 4.52
C LYS A 187 12.14 15.49 3.02
N TYR A 188 11.33 16.40 2.53
CA TYR A 188 11.29 16.77 1.11
C TYR A 188 10.93 18.25 0.89
N GLY A 189 11.17 18.74 -0.32
CA GLY A 189 10.95 20.14 -0.66
C GLY A 189 12.09 21.04 -0.21
N VAL A 190 11.96 22.33 -0.56
CA VAL A 190 12.91 23.41 -0.27
C VAL A 190 12.60 24.06 1.08
#